data_AF-A0A832IYU8-F1
#
_entry.id   AF-A0A832IYU8-F1
#
_cell.length_a   1.000
_cell.length_b   1.000
_cell.length_c   1.000
_cell.angle_alpha   90.00
_cell.angle_beta   90.00
_cell.angle_gamma   90.00
#
_symmetry.space_group_name_H-M   'P 1'
#
loop_
_entity.id
_entity.type
_entity.pdbx_description
1 polymer ?
#
loop_
_entity_poly.entity_id
_entity_poly.type
_entity_poly.pdbx_seq_one_letter_code
_entity_poly.pdbx_strand_id
1 'polypeptide(L)' 'MPKSRKPRNTGCPFAYSLDVFGDRWSLIIIRDMLFQGFQTYGEFQSSQEGIATNILADRLAHLEANGLISKTRDPKNGR' A
#
# COMPACT_ATOMS: atom_id res chain seq x y z
N MET A 1 9.23 8.58 11.59
CA MET A 1 7.95 8.36 12.30
C MET A 1 6.81 8.79 11.37
N PRO A 2 5.96 7.91 10.82
CA PRO A 2 4.80 8.41 10.11
C PRO A 2 3.80 8.87 11.18
N LYS A 3 3.57 10.19 11.27
CA LYS A 3 2.45 10.73 12.05
C LYS A 3 1.18 10.20 11.41
N SER A 4 0.44 9.34 12.11
CA SER A 4 -0.96 9.06 11.80
C SER A 4 -1.69 10.40 11.83
N ARG A 5 -1.89 11.00 10.64
CA ARG A 5 -2.78 12.14 10.49
C ARG A 5 -4.17 11.53 10.47
N LYS A 6 -4.92 11.73 11.57
CA LYS A 6 -6.37 11.55 11.54
C LYS A 6 -6.89 12.24 10.27
N PRO A 7 -7.71 11.58 9.44
CA PRO A 7 -8.27 12.22 8.27
C PRO A 7 -8.96 13.49 8.74
N ARG A 8 -8.48 14.63 8.27
CA ARG A 8 -9.09 15.90 8.64
C ARG A 8 -10.47 15.87 8.00
N ASN A 9 -11.52 15.90 8.81
CA ASN A 9 -12.90 15.91 8.33
C ASN A 9 -13.22 17.30 7.74
N THR A 10 -12.49 17.69 6.69
CA THR A 10 -12.58 18.96 5.99
C THR A 10 -13.67 18.94 4.92
N GLY A 11 -14.39 17.82 4.76
CA GLY A 11 -15.39 17.62 3.69
C GLY A 11 -14.80 17.63 2.28
N CYS A 12 -13.47 17.74 2.14
CA CYS A 12 -12.80 17.82 0.85
C CYS A 12 -12.41 16.41 0.37
N PRO A 13 -12.99 15.90 -0.73
CA PRO A 13 -12.71 14.56 -1.22
C PRO A 13 -11.24 14.37 -1.65
N PHE A 14 -10.58 15.42 -2.13
CA PHE A 14 -9.16 15.34 -2.48
C PHE A 14 -8.27 15.13 -1.25
N ALA A 15 -8.55 15.85 -0.17
CA ALA A 15 -7.78 15.70 1.07
C ALA A 15 -7.96 14.29 1.64
N TYR A 16 -9.19 13.77 1.59
CA TYR A 16 -9.48 12.39 1.99
C TYR A 16 -8.69 11.38 1.15
N SER A 17 -8.74 11.48 -0.18
CA SER A 17 -7.98 10.58 -1.06
C SER A 17 -6.47 10.61 -0.79
N LEU A 18 -5.92 11.79 -0.52
CA LEU A 18 -4.50 11.94 -0.18
C LEU A 18 -4.14 11.34 1.17
N ASP A 19 -5.04 11.37 2.15
CA ASP A 19 -4.84 10.69 3.44
C ASP A 19 -4.92 9.16 3.28
N VAL A 20 -5.70 8.65 2.32
CA VAL A 20 -5.87 7.20 2.07
C VAL A 20 -4.71 6.59 1.27
N PHE A 21 -4.29 7.20 0.15
CA PHE A 21 -3.28 6.62 -0.74
C PHE A 21 -2.27 7.64 -1.28
N GLY A 22 -2.27 8.87 -0.78
CA GLY A 22 -1.41 9.95 -1.28
C GLY A 22 0.03 9.91 -0.77
N ASP A 23 0.40 8.94 0.08
CA ASP A 23 1.79 8.79 0.50
C ASP A 23 2.63 8.08 -0.56
N ARG A 24 3.92 8.43 -0.61
CA ARG A 24 4.87 7.94 -1.61
C ARG A 24 4.86 6.42 -1.79
N TRP A 25 4.79 5.67 -0.69
CA TRP A 25 4.94 4.21 -0.75
C TRP A 25 3.65 3.53 -1.21
N SER A 26 2.48 4.04 -0.82
CA SER A 26 1.20 3.56 -1.36
C SER A 26 1.16 3.66 -2.89
N LEU A 27 1.61 4.78 -3.46
CA LEU A 27 1.64 4.96 -4.92
C LEU A 27 2.65 4.04 -5.61
N ILE A 28 3.81 3.78 -5.00
CA ILE A 28 4.80 2.83 -5.53
C ILE A 28 4.23 1.40 -5.54
N ILE A 29 3.59 0.97 -4.44
CA ILE A 29 2.96 -0.36 -4.36
C ILE A 29 1.86 -0.50 -5.43
N ILE A 30 0.98 0.49 -5.55
CA ILE A 30 -0.10 0.50 -6.55
C ILE A 30 0.49 0.44 -7.97
N ARG A 31 1.52 1.23 -8.25
CA ARG A 31 2.22 1.18 -9.53
C ARG A 31 2.79 -0.23 -9.79
N ASP A 32 3.46 -0.82 -8.82
CA ASP A 32 4.08 -2.14 -8.99
C ASP A 32 3.03 -3.24 -9.23
N MET A 33 1.87 -3.16 -8.58
CA MET A 33 0.73 -4.04 -8.88
C MET A 33 0.22 -3.87 -10.32
N LEU A 34 0.01 -2.62 -10.76
CA LEU A 34 -0.64 -2.33 -12.04
C LEU A 34 0.28 -2.51 -13.25
N PHE A 35 1.57 -2.15 -13.12
CA PHE A 35 2.51 -2.12 -14.23
C PHE A 35 3.46 -3.33 -14.22
N GLN A 36 3.90 -3.78 -13.04
CA GLN A 36 4.82 -4.92 -12.93
C GLN A 36 4.09 -6.24 -12.66
N GLY A 37 2.81 -6.18 -12.28
CA GLY A 37 2.01 -7.36 -11.96
C GLY A 37 2.41 -8.04 -10.65
N PHE A 38 3.07 -7.32 -9.73
CA PHE A 38 3.48 -7.88 -8.45
C PHE A 38 2.25 -8.25 -7.61
N GLN A 39 2.29 -9.44 -7.01
CA GLN A 39 1.18 -9.98 -6.22
C GLN A 39 1.63 -10.48 -4.85
N THR A 40 2.92 -10.77 -4.68
CA THR A 40 3.47 -11.32 -3.45
C THR A 40 4.32 -10.29 -2.70
N TYR A 41 4.38 -10.45 -1.38
CA TYR A 41 5.21 -9.60 -0.53
C TYR A 41 6.69 -9.56 -0.97
N GLY A 42 7.24 -10.70 -1.40
CA GLY A 42 8.63 -10.79 -1.85
C GLY A 42 8.90 -10.01 -3.13
N GLU A 43 7.94 -9.92 -4.03
CA GLU A 43 8.06 -9.10 -5.25
C GLU A 43 8.09 -7.61 -4.91
N PHE A 44 7.17 -7.15 -4.05
CA PHE A 44 7.18 -5.75 -3.58
C PHE A 44 8.46 -5.40 -2.82
N GLN A 45 8.99 -6.33 -2.03
CA GLN A 45 10.26 -6.13 -1.32
C GLN A 45 11.45 -6.03 -2.29
N SER A 46 11.37 -6.73 -3.43
CA SER A 46 12.39 -6.73 -4.48
C SER A 46 12.24 -5.54 -5.45
N SER A 47 11.29 -4.64 -5.21
CA SER A 47 11.07 -3.44 -6.01
C SER A 47 12.30 -2.52 -6.00
N GLN A 48 12.54 -1.85 -7.13
CA GLN A 48 13.74 -1.04 -7.37
C GLN A 48 13.89 0.12 -6.37
N GLU A 49 12.78 0.63 -5.85
CA GLU A 49 12.74 1.74 -4.91
C GLU A 49 13.16 1.38 -3.49
N GLY A 50 13.35 0.09 -3.18
CA GLY A 50 13.95 -0.36 -1.92
C GLY A 50 13.09 -0.05 -0.69
N ILE A 51 11.85 -0.55 -0.66
CA ILE A 51 10.95 -0.35 0.49
C ILE A 51 11.43 -1.16 1.69
N ALA A 52 11.62 -0.50 2.83
CA ALA A 52 11.88 -1.18 4.09
C ALA A 52 10.70 -2.07 4.50
N THR A 53 10.97 -3.29 4.98
CA THR A 53 9.95 -4.31 5.27
C THR A 53 8.84 -3.84 6.21
N ASN A 54 9.21 -3.11 7.26
CA ASN A 54 8.24 -2.54 8.20
C ASN A 54 7.30 -1.54 7.53
N ILE A 55 7.81 -0.71 6.62
CA ILE A 55 7.01 0.27 5.86
C ILE A 55 6.13 -0.45 4.83
N LEU A 56 6.65 -1.47 4.15
CA LEU A 56 5.88 -2.26 3.20
C LEU A 56 4.69 -2.93 3.90
N ALA A 57 4.93 -3.59 5.04
CA ALA A 57 3.89 -4.26 5.80
C ALA A 57 2.81 -3.28 6.30
N ASP A 58 3.23 -2.13 6.85
CA ASP A 58 2.32 -1.07 7.32
C ASP A 58 1.45 -0.52 6.17
N ARG A 59 2.04 -0.33 4.98
CA ARG A 59 1.34 0.20 3.81
C ARG A 59 0.40 -0.80 3.17
N LEU A 60 0.79 -2.07 3.03
CA LEU A 60 -0.10 -3.11 2.54
C LEU A 60 -1.32 -3.26 3.46
N ALA A 61 -1.12 -3.28 4.78
CA ALA A 61 -2.22 -3.31 5.75
C ALA A 61 -3.12 -2.06 5.65
N HIS A 62 -2.54 -0.88 5.46
CA HIS A 62 -3.29 0.36 5.28
C HIS A 62 -4.16 0.34 4.00
N LEU A 63 -3.59 -0.07 2.87
CA LEU A 63 -4.31 -0.17 1.60
C LEU A 63 -5.42 -1.23 1.65
N GLU A 64 -5.17 -2.36 2.30
CA GLU A 64 -6.17 -3.41 2.54
C GLU A 64 -7.32 -2.90 3.41
N ALA A 65 -7.02 -2.22 4.53
CA ALA A 65 -8.03 -1.67 5.43
C ALA A 65 -8.94 -0.62 4.77
N ASN A 66 -8.42 0.09 3.76
CA ASN A 66 -9.18 1.06 2.97
C ASN A 66 -9.84 0.44 1.72
N GLY A 67 -9.72 -0.89 1.52
CA GLY A 67 -10.36 -1.62 0.41
C GLY A 67 -9.74 -1.36 -0.96
N LEU A 68 -8.51 -0.82 -1.02
CA LEU A 68 -7.80 -0.56 -2.28
C LEU A 68 -7.13 -1.80 -2.84
N ILE A 69 -6.73 -2.72 -1.96
CA ILE A 69 -6.16 -4.02 -2.32
C ILE A 69 -6.86 -5.12 -1.54
N SER A 70 -6.66 -6.37 -1.95
CA SER A 70 -7.16 -7.53 -1.22
C SER A 70 -6.06 -8.55 -1.05
N LYS A 71 -5.97 -9.14 0.14
CA LYS A 71 -5.04 -10.23 0.42
C LYS A 71 -5.76 -11.56 0.21
N THR A 72 -5.20 -12.40 -0.65
CA THR A 72 -5.63 -13.79 -0.83
C THR A 72 -4.46 -14.73 -0.56
N ARG A 73 -4.77 -15.97 -0.16
CA ARG A 73 -3.75 -17.02 -0.10
C ARG A 73 -3.44 -17.46 -1.52
N ASP A 74 -2.17 -17.45 -1.89
CA ASP A 74 -1.75 -17.99 -3.16
C ASP A 74 -1.88 -19.53 -3.13
N PRO A 75 -2.70 -20.15 -4.00
CA PRO A 75 -2.84 -21.60 -4.04
C PRO A 75 -1.55 -22.33 -4.43
N LYS A 76 -0.60 -21.65 -5.09
CA LYS A 76 0.71 -22.20 -5.47
C LYS A 76 1.77 -22.01 -4.39
N ASN A 77 1.58 -21.06 -3.50
CA ASN A 77 2.52 -20.70 -2.45
C ASN A 77 1.76 -20.58 -1.14
N GLY A 78 1.55 -21.71 -0.46
CA GLY A 78 0.66 -21.85 0.71
C GLY A 78 1.14 -21.16 2.00
N ARG A 79 1.80 -20.00 1.90
CA ARG A 79 2.19 -19.14 3.01
C ARG A 79 1.32 -17.89 3.08
#